data_AF-A0ABC9YLQ2-F1
#
_entry.id   AF-A0ABC9YLQ2-F1
#
_cell.length_a   1.000
_cell.length_b   1.000
_cell.length_c   1.000
_cell.angle_alpha   90.00
_cell.angle_beta   90.00
_cell.angle_gamma   90.00
#
_symmetry.space_group_name_H-M   'P 1'
#
loop_
_entity.id
_entity.type
_entity.pdbx_description
1 polymer ?
#
loop_
_entity_poly.entity_id
_entity_poly.type
_entity_poly.pdbx_seq_one_letter_code
_entity_poly.pdbx_strand_id
1 'polypeptide(L)'
;MTKDFSRLPGEHIITWLLRCWDNGASSLELEGREAKQLGSLSREGGIDKVIEKKAQALWRQLLPSVRERYPFKEDVICRPGKWTTMERGIQYLRELAVQEMVYYDPDNVQLLTDPDEVQCTRPMWRKFVRSTLSSYANSLAVIDWKSEEAPTVDEVAGRLRQYEESLSSSLISAVEKLSQEFQQFREDMSYSLPVQTSISAIRSKRSSGQKRGYRGYKP
;
A
#
# COMPACT_ATOMS: atom_id res chain seq x y z
N MET A 1 13.26 -5.55 -25.38
CA MET A 1 12.03 -4.89 -24.88
C MET A 1 12.23 -3.40 -24.98
N THR A 2 11.56 -2.73 -25.91
CA THR A 2 11.52 -1.26 -25.99
C THR A 2 10.72 -0.74 -24.81
N LYS A 3 11.34 0.07 -23.95
CA LYS A 3 10.67 0.68 -22.79
C LYS A 3 9.80 1.83 -23.29
N ASP A 4 8.51 1.78 -22.98
CA ASP A 4 7.56 2.82 -23.40
C ASP A 4 7.54 3.97 -22.37
N PHE A 5 8.07 5.12 -22.78
CA PHE A 5 8.07 6.35 -21.98
C PHE A 5 6.86 7.24 -22.29
N SER A 6 5.90 6.78 -23.08
CA SER A 6 4.67 7.54 -23.39
C SER A 6 3.74 7.58 -22.19
N ARG A 7 3.11 8.73 -21.92
CA ARG A 7 2.09 8.89 -20.88
C ARG A 7 0.84 8.10 -21.23
N LEU A 8 0.35 7.30 -20.29
CA LEU A 8 -0.88 6.53 -20.46
C LEU A 8 -2.11 7.46 -20.40
N PRO A 9 -3.23 7.11 -21.07
CA PRO A 9 -4.47 7.87 -20.97
C PRO A 9 -4.95 7.98 -19.51
N GLY A 10 -5.17 9.19 -19.02
CA GLY A 10 -5.60 9.45 -17.63
C GLY A 10 -4.51 9.36 -16.56
N GLU A 11 -3.26 9.08 -16.94
CA GLU A 11 -2.12 9.07 -16.02
C GLU A 11 -1.74 10.51 -15.62
N HIS A 12 -1.56 10.72 -14.32
CA HIS A 12 -1.09 12.00 -13.81
C HIS A 12 0.38 12.25 -14.20
N ILE A 13 0.73 13.51 -14.43
CA ILE A 13 2.07 13.89 -14.91
C ILE A 13 3.20 13.42 -13.98
N ILE A 14 3.00 13.47 -12.67
CA ILE A 14 3.99 13.00 -11.68
C ILE A 14 4.11 11.49 -11.68
N THR A 15 2.99 10.77 -11.74
CA THR A 15 2.98 9.31 -11.84
C THR A 15 3.71 8.85 -13.10
N TRP A 16 3.48 9.54 -14.22
CA TRP A 16 4.20 9.31 -15.47
C TRP A 16 5.70 9.57 -15.35
N LEU A 17 6.10 10.69 -14.76
CA LEU A 17 7.51 11.01 -14.52
C LEU A 17 8.18 9.92 -13.67
N LEU A 18 7.57 9.54 -12.54
CA LEU A 18 8.10 8.48 -11.69
C LEU A 18 8.23 7.15 -12.45
N ARG A 19 7.27 6.80 -13.31
CA ARG A 19 7.37 5.62 -14.18
C ARG A 19 8.50 5.74 -15.20
N CYS A 20 8.74 6.92 -15.76
CA CYS A 20 9.91 7.16 -16.62
C CYS A 20 11.21 6.94 -15.84
N TRP A 21 11.30 7.43 -14.61
CA TRP A 21 12.44 7.19 -13.71
C TRP A 21 12.65 5.70 -13.46
N ASP A 22 11.62 4.97 -13.02
CA ASP A 22 11.68 3.53 -12.74
C ASP A 22 12.05 2.70 -13.98
N ASN A 23 11.72 3.21 -15.16
CA ASN A 23 12.12 2.62 -16.45
C ASN A 23 13.56 2.99 -16.88
N GLY A 24 14.31 3.73 -16.08
CA GLY A 24 15.72 4.08 -16.35
C GLY A 24 15.88 5.29 -17.28
N ALA A 25 14.96 6.26 -17.24
CA ALA A 25 15.12 7.52 -17.97
C ALA A 25 16.40 8.30 -17.58
N SER A 26 17.00 8.01 -16.44
CA SER A 26 18.27 8.59 -15.98
C SER A 26 19.50 8.05 -16.72
N SER A 27 19.41 6.86 -17.30
CA SER A 27 20.51 6.22 -18.05
C SER A 27 20.33 6.33 -19.57
N LEU A 28 19.19 6.85 -20.03
CA LEU A 28 18.91 7.00 -21.45
C LEU A 28 19.37 8.37 -21.94
N GLU A 29 20.51 8.41 -22.62
CA GLU A 29 20.94 9.59 -23.36
C GLU A 29 20.18 9.67 -24.68
N LEU A 30 19.53 10.80 -24.94
CA LEU A 30 18.83 11.02 -26.20
C LEU A 30 19.71 11.79 -27.17
N GLU A 31 19.89 11.24 -28.36
CA GLU A 31 20.46 11.99 -29.47
C GLU A 31 19.40 12.96 -30.02
N GLY A 32 19.83 14.13 -30.54
CA GLY A 32 18.96 15.28 -30.84
C GLY A 32 17.77 15.06 -31.81
N ARG A 33 17.61 13.86 -32.41
CA ARG A 33 16.40 13.47 -33.16
C ARG A 33 15.34 12.77 -32.31
N GLU A 34 15.73 11.98 -31.31
CA GLU A 34 14.81 11.29 -30.39
C GLU A 34 14.17 12.27 -29.40
N ALA A 35 14.95 13.28 -29.01
CA ALA A 35 14.51 14.49 -28.33
C ALA A 35 13.22 15.09 -28.93
N LYS A 36 13.20 15.33 -30.25
CA LYS A 36 12.04 15.93 -30.94
C LYS A 36 10.77 15.09 -30.85
N GLN A 37 10.87 13.79 -30.52
CA GLN A 37 9.71 12.92 -30.30
C GLN A 37 9.15 12.99 -28.87
N LEU A 38 9.87 13.54 -27.88
CA LEU A 38 9.39 13.64 -26.49
C LEU A 38 8.15 14.54 -26.33
N GLY A 39 8.00 15.56 -27.19
CA GLY A 39 6.78 16.37 -27.27
C GLY A 39 5.52 15.54 -27.48
N SER A 40 5.64 14.39 -28.14
CA SER A 40 4.54 13.46 -28.40
C SER A 40 4.24 12.51 -27.23
N LEU A 41 5.19 12.27 -26.32
CA LEU A 41 5.04 11.31 -25.23
C LEU A 41 4.04 11.78 -24.16
N SER A 42 3.92 13.09 -23.94
CA SER A 42 2.96 13.64 -22.96
C SER A 42 1.52 13.75 -23.47
N ARG A 43 1.29 13.53 -24.78
CA ARG A 43 0.03 13.80 -25.52
C ARG A 43 -0.45 15.25 -25.47
N GLU A 44 0.42 16.18 -25.13
CA GLU A 44 0.04 17.52 -24.73
C GLU A 44 1.08 18.52 -25.30
N GLY A 45 0.69 19.34 -26.28
CA GLY A 45 1.63 20.17 -27.05
C GLY A 45 2.38 21.20 -26.20
N GLY A 46 3.69 21.36 -26.41
CA GLY A 46 4.50 22.41 -25.76
C GLY A 46 5.77 21.93 -25.05
N ILE A 47 5.96 20.62 -24.85
CA ILE A 47 7.19 20.04 -24.28
C ILE A 47 8.34 19.99 -25.32
N ASP A 48 8.00 20.26 -26.58
CA ASP A 48 8.79 20.02 -27.78
C ASP A 48 9.91 21.05 -28.00
N LYS A 49 9.89 22.17 -27.27
CA LYS A 49 10.74 23.34 -27.56
C LYS A 49 12.07 23.36 -26.81
N VAL A 50 12.20 22.65 -25.69
CA VAL A 50 13.34 22.79 -24.78
C VAL A 50 14.09 21.47 -24.64
N ILE A 51 14.60 20.97 -25.76
CA ILE A 51 15.66 19.98 -25.71
C ILE A 51 16.89 20.62 -26.31
N GLU A 52 17.76 21.08 -25.42
CA GLU A 52 19.05 21.61 -25.80
C GLU A 52 19.86 20.58 -26.59
N LYS A 53 20.69 21.07 -27.51
CA LYS A 53 21.59 20.31 -28.38
C LYS A 53 22.71 19.52 -27.65
N LYS A 54 22.60 19.28 -26.34
CA LYS A 54 23.59 18.52 -25.55
C LYS A 54 23.03 17.14 -25.20
N ALA A 55 23.85 16.11 -25.38
CA ALA A 55 23.57 14.76 -24.90
C ALA A 55 23.41 14.82 -23.37
N GLN A 56 22.18 14.71 -22.91
CA GLN A 56 21.81 14.64 -21.50
C GLN A 56 20.79 13.52 -21.34
N ALA A 57 20.77 12.91 -20.16
CA ALA A 57 19.79 11.89 -19.84
C ALA A 57 18.35 12.42 -20.00
N LEU A 58 17.45 11.58 -20.52
CA LEU A 58 16.02 11.88 -20.67
C LEU A 58 15.41 12.48 -19.40
N TRP A 59 15.75 11.93 -18.23
CA TRP A 59 15.29 12.45 -16.95
C TRP A 59 15.62 13.94 -16.73
N ARG A 60 16.85 14.36 -17.08
CA ARG A 60 17.30 15.76 -16.92
C ARG A 60 16.59 16.73 -17.88
N GLN A 61 16.08 16.22 -19.00
CA GLN A 61 15.29 17.01 -19.95
C GLN A 61 13.80 17.09 -19.58
N LEU A 62 13.28 16.03 -18.95
CA LEU A 62 11.86 15.95 -18.57
C LEU A 62 11.50 16.95 -17.45
N LEU A 63 12.33 17.08 -16.41
CA LEU A 63 12.00 17.93 -15.26
C LEU A 63 11.80 19.41 -15.64
N PRO A 64 12.72 20.07 -16.38
CA PRO A 64 12.51 21.46 -16.81
C PRO A 64 11.32 21.63 -17.75
N SER A 65 11.11 20.67 -18.66
CA SER A 65 10.00 20.74 -19.62
C SER A 65 8.63 20.62 -18.95
N VAL A 66 8.53 19.80 -17.89
CA VAL A 66 7.32 19.72 -17.07
C VAL A 66 7.13 21.01 -16.27
N ARG A 67 8.19 21.59 -15.70
CA ARG A 67 8.12 22.87 -14.99
C ARG A 67 7.71 24.03 -15.89
N GLU A 68 8.18 24.09 -17.13
CA GLU A 68 7.79 25.12 -18.09
C GLU A 68 6.27 25.05 -18.40
N ARG A 69 5.76 23.83 -18.53
CA ARG A 69 4.33 23.59 -18.77
C ARG A 69 3.45 23.87 -17.55
N TYR A 70 3.97 23.57 -16.35
CA TYR A 70 3.29 23.77 -15.08
C TYR A 70 4.13 24.68 -14.19
N PRO A 71 4.07 26.01 -14.36
CA PRO A 71 4.95 26.94 -13.65
C PRO A 71 4.78 26.93 -12.13
N PHE A 72 3.59 26.58 -11.63
CA PHE A 72 3.28 26.55 -10.21
C PHE A 72 3.20 25.12 -9.68
N LYS A 73 3.80 24.89 -8.50
CA LYS A 73 3.84 23.58 -7.85
C LYS A 73 2.45 23.04 -7.56
N GLU A 74 1.51 23.93 -7.28
CA GLU A 74 0.12 23.65 -6.97
C GLU A 74 -0.67 23.14 -8.19
N ASP A 75 -0.23 23.44 -9.42
CA ASP A 75 -0.88 22.97 -10.65
C ASP A 75 -0.65 21.47 -10.88
N VAL A 76 0.39 20.93 -10.24
CA VAL A 76 0.77 19.53 -10.35
C VAL A 76 0.23 18.77 -9.15
N ILE A 77 -0.79 17.96 -9.39
CA ILE A 77 -1.41 17.18 -8.32
C ILE A 77 -0.73 15.82 -8.20
N CYS A 78 -0.04 15.58 -7.08
CA CYS A 78 0.31 14.24 -6.65
C CYS A 78 -0.93 13.62 -5.99
N ARG A 79 -1.62 12.70 -6.67
CA ARG A 79 -2.80 12.03 -6.12
C ARG A 79 -2.47 10.61 -5.71
N PRO A 80 -2.45 10.33 -4.41
CA PRO A 80 -2.90 9.07 -3.91
C PRO A 80 -4.40 9.26 -3.61
N GLY A 81 -5.28 8.53 -4.30
CA GLY A 81 -6.56 8.22 -3.65
C GLY A 81 -6.20 7.57 -2.32
N LYS A 82 -6.67 8.13 -1.19
CA LYS A 82 -6.36 7.75 0.21
C LYS A 82 -5.62 6.41 0.28
N TRP A 83 -4.28 6.44 0.37
CA TRP A 83 -3.53 5.21 0.18
C TRP A 83 -3.83 4.23 1.32
N THR A 84 -4.03 2.96 0.96
CA THR A 84 -4.52 1.91 1.88
C THR A 84 -3.50 0.83 2.17
N THR A 85 -2.38 0.80 1.44
CA THR A 85 -1.27 -0.16 1.63
C THR A 85 0.05 0.61 1.72
N MET A 86 1.08 0.01 2.33
CA MET A 86 2.38 0.67 2.46
C MET A 86 3.04 0.90 1.10
N GLU A 87 2.87 0.01 0.14
CA GLU A 87 3.44 0.17 -1.22
C GLU A 87 2.81 1.37 -1.92
N ARG A 88 1.49 1.56 -1.78
CA ARG A 88 0.81 2.76 -2.30
C ARG A 88 1.26 4.03 -1.57
N GLY A 89 1.54 3.93 -0.26
CA GLY A 89 2.16 5.00 0.51
C GLY A 89 3.55 5.35 -0.02
N ILE A 90 4.45 4.36 -0.13
CA ILE A 90 5.81 4.53 -0.63
C ILE A 90 5.80 5.12 -2.04
N GLN A 91 4.94 4.61 -2.93
CA GLN A 91 4.77 5.17 -4.26
C GLN A 91 4.38 6.65 -4.20
N TYR A 92 3.41 7.01 -3.33
CA TYR A 92 3.01 8.40 -3.16
C TYR A 92 4.14 9.29 -2.62
N LEU A 93 4.94 8.77 -1.69
CA LEU A 93 6.08 9.49 -1.16
C LEU A 93 7.10 9.80 -2.26
N ARG A 94 7.38 8.83 -3.14
CA ARG A 94 8.22 9.02 -4.33
C ARG A 94 7.62 10.01 -5.32
N GLU A 95 6.30 9.98 -5.52
CA GLU A 95 5.60 10.99 -6.34
C GLU A 95 5.75 12.41 -5.77
N LEU A 96 5.67 12.57 -4.46
CA LEU A 96 5.93 13.86 -3.82
C LEU A 96 7.38 14.31 -4.01
N ALA A 97 8.34 13.39 -3.92
CA ALA A 97 9.75 13.69 -4.20
C ALA A 97 9.99 14.12 -5.64
N VAL A 98 9.40 13.43 -6.62
CA VAL A 98 9.45 13.86 -8.03
C VAL A 98 8.86 15.26 -8.20
N GLN A 99 7.77 15.58 -7.50
CA GLN A 99 7.23 16.95 -7.49
C GLN A 99 8.24 17.94 -6.90
N GLU A 100 8.90 17.64 -5.77
CA GLU A 100 9.96 18.51 -5.23
C GLU A 100 11.08 18.71 -6.26
N MET A 101 11.51 17.66 -6.95
CA MET A 101 12.57 17.72 -7.96
C MET A 101 12.20 18.61 -9.16
N VAL A 102 10.96 18.56 -9.64
CA VAL A 102 10.47 19.42 -10.74
C VAL A 102 10.59 20.91 -10.38
N TYR A 103 10.32 21.26 -9.13
CA TYR A 103 10.30 22.65 -8.65
C TYR A 103 11.54 23.05 -7.85
N TYR A 104 12.55 22.18 -7.81
CA TYR A 104 13.80 22.46 -7.11
C TYR A 104 14.56 23.60 -7.80
N ASP A 105 15.42 24.28 -7.04
CA ASP A 105 16.19 25.42 -7.53
C ASP A 105 17.15 24.98 -8.66
N PRO A 106 17.05 25.56 -9.88
CA PRO A 106 17.90 25.21 -11.01
C PRO A 106 19.41 25.39 -10.74
N ASP A 107 19.78 26.25 -9.78
CA ASP A 107 21.20 26.50 -9.45
C ASP A 107 21.83 25.35 -8.64
N ASN A 108 21.02 24.42 -8.12
CA ASN A 108 21.45 23.27 -7.32
C ASN A 108 21.13 21.90 -7.98
N VAL A 109 20.92 21.87 -9.30
CA VAL A 109 20.48 20.67 -10.08
C VAL A 109 21.49 19.52 -10.08
N GLN A 110 22.72 19.74 -9.61
CA GLN A 110 23.73 18.68 -9.56
C GLN A 110 23.51 17.66 -8.44
N LEU A 111 22.68 17.96 -7.43
CA LEU A 111 22.65 17.18 -6.18
C LEU A 111 21.56 16.10 -6.08
N LEU A 112 20.46 16.18 -6.83
CA LEU A 112 19.33 15.25 -6.68
C LEU A 112 18.91 14.69 -8.03
N THR A 113 19.51 13.58 -8.42
CA THR A 113 19.09 12.83 -9.62
C THR A 113 18.05 11.77 -9.26
N ASP A 114 18.09 11.22 -8.04
CA ASP A 114 17.25 10.12 -7.59
C ASP A 114 16.09 10.60 -6.68
N PRO A 115 14.82 10.30 -7.01
CA PRO A 115 13.67 10.52 -6.13
C PRO A 115 13.79 9.89 -4.75
N ASP A 116 14.48 8.77 -4.62
CA ASP A 116 14.62 8.01 -3.37
C ASP A 116 15.64 8.66 -2.41
N GLU A 117 16.55 9.49 -2.94
CA GLU A 117 17.54 10.26 -2.17
C GLU A 117 17.02 11.64 -1.72
N VAL A 118 15.82 12.04 -2.17
CA VAL A 118 15.22 13.34 -1.81
C VAL A 118 14.96 13.40 -0.31
N GLN A 119 15.45 14.46 0.33
CA GLN A 119 15.14 14.74 1.73
C GLN A 119 13.65 15.02 1.92
N CYS A 120 13.03 14.31 2.87
CA CYS A 120 11.63 14.49 3.19
C CYS A 120 11.40 15.84 3.91
N THR A 121 10.82 16.81 3.22
CA THR A 121 10.52 18.10 3.86
C THR A 121 9.29 17.99 4.79
N ARG A 122 9.20 18.85 5.81
CA ARG A 122 8.00 18.90 6.68
C ARG A 122 6.68 19.14 5.89
N PRO A 123 6.62 19.99 4.85
CA PRO A 123 5.45 20.08 3.97
C PRO A 123 5.13 18.76 3.25
N MET A 124 6.14 18.07 2.73
CA MET A 124 5.99 16.77 2.07
C MET A 124 5.40 15.73 3.03
N TRP A 125 5.96 15.63 4.24
CA TRP A 125 5.47 14.75 5.29
C TRP A 125 4.01 15.03 5.67
N ARG A 126 3.64 16.30 5.83
CA ARG A 126 2.24 16.67 6.12
C ARG A 126 1.28 16.26 5.02
N LYS A 127 1.67 16.37 3.74
CA LYS A 127 0.87 15.86 2.61
C LYS A 127 0.74 14.34 2.67
N PHE A 128 1.85 13.65 2.92
CA PHE A 128 1.92 12.19 3.06
C PHE A 128 1.01 11.64 4.16
N VAL A 129 1.08 12.18 5.38
CA VAL A 129 0.27 11.71 6.51
C VAL A 129 -1.22 12.02 6.31
N ARG A 130 -1.56 13.18 5.71
CA ARG A 130 -2.97 13.54 5.44
C ARG A 130 -3.62 12.69 4.35
N SER A 131 -2.82 12.01 3.54
CA SER A 131 -3.31 11.22 2.43
C SER A 131 -3.51 9.74 2.76
N THR A 132 -3.30 9.35 4.02
CA THR A 132 -3.54 7.98 4.51
C THR A 132 -4.92 7.82 5.16
N LEU A 133 -5.34 6.57 5.36
CA LEU A 133 -6.47 6.25 6.22
C LEU A 133 -6.16 6.60 7.69
N SER A 134 -7.21 6.89 8.47
CA SER A 134 -7.06 7.25 9.90
C SER A 134 -6.37 6.17 10.73
N SER A 135 -6.40 4.91 10.31
CA SER A 135 -5.75 3.77 10.98
C SER A 135 -4.22 3.88 11.03
N TYR A 136 -3.59 4.38 9.96
CA TYR A 136 -2.14 4.55 9.89
C TYR A 136 -1.70 5.92 10.39
N ALA A 137 -2.56 6.94 10.29
CA ALA A 137 -2.21 8.32 10.62
C ALA A 137 -1.63 8.48 12.03
N ASN A 138 -2.21 7.80 13.02
CA ASN A 138 -1.73 7.85 14.40
C ASN A 138 -0.35 7.20 14.56
N SER A 139 -0.13 6.04 13.95
CA SER A 139 1.16 5.34 13.99
C SER A 139 2.26 6.11 13.27
N LEU A 140 1.93 6.72 12.12
CA LEU A 140 2.86 7.55 11.35
C LEU A 140 3.19 8.84 12.09
N ALA A 141 2.24 9.45 12.80
CA ALA A 141 2.50 10.66 13.59
C ALA A 141 3.56 10.46 14.68
N VAL A 142 3.77 9.20 15.11
CA VAL A 142 4.80 8.80 16.09
C VAL A 142 6.16 8.56 15.44
N ILE A 143 6.25 8.48 14.10
CA ILE A 143 7.55 8.36 13.41
C ILE A 143 8.36 9.61 13.73
N ASP A 144 9.39 9.39 14.54
CA ASP A 144 10.14 10.48 15.12
C ASP A 144 11.14 11.06 14.12
N TRP A 145 11.18 12.38 14.08
CA TRP A 145 12.03 13.19 13.22
C TRP A 145 13.28 13.65 13.97
N LYS A 146 13.82 12.78 14.87
CA LYS A 146 14.87 13.12 15.86
C LYS A 146 16.19 13.66 15.30
N SER A 147 16.46 13.53 14.00
CA SER A 147 17.72 13.96 13.40
C SER A 147 17.67 15.45 13.05
N GLU A 148 18.81 16.15 13.20
CA GLU A 148 18.97 17.52 12.68
C GLU A 148 18.80 17.57 11.16
N GLU A 149 19.12 16.46 10.48
CA GLU A 149 18.92 16.27 9.04
C GLU A 149 17.61 15.54 8.76
N ALA A 150 16.86 16.02 7.75
CA ALA A 150 15.64 15.35 7.33
C ALA A 150 15.96 14.00 6.66
N PRO A 151 15.23 12.92 7.00
CA PRO A 151 15.44 11.61 6.40
C PRO A 151 15.13 11.62 4.90
N THR A 152 15.79 10.76 4.15
CA THR A 152 15.53 10.59 2.71
C THR A 152 14.21 9.83 2.47
N VAL A 153 13.71 9.86 1.24
CA VAL A 153 12.55 9.06 0.84
C VAL A 153 12.80 7.56 1.07
N ASP A 154 13.99 7.06 0.76
CA ASP A 154 14.33 5.64 0.97
C ASP A 154 14.34 5.27 2.46
N GLU A 155 14.88 6.12 3.33
CA GLU A 155 14.86 5.89 4.77
C GLU A 155 13.43 5.83 5.32
N VAL A 156 12.56 6.74 4.88
CA VAL A 156 11.15 6.72 5.26
C VAL A 156 10.46 5.48 4.69
N ALA A 157 10.74 5.10 3.45
CA ALA A 157 10.20 3.88 2.84
C ALA A 157 10.64 2.62 3.61
N GLY A 158 11.90 2.55 4.05
CA GLY A 158 12.42 1.48 4.90
C GLY A 158 11.68 1.38 6.23
N ARG A 159 11.44 2.52 6.90
CA ARG A 159 10.65 2.56 8.15
C ARG A 159 9.21 2.07 7.94
N LEU A 160 8.58 2.44 6.82
CA LEU A 160 7.22 1.97 6.48
C LEU A 160 7.17 0.46 6.28
N ARG A 161 8.13 -0.11 5.54
CA ARG A 161 8.25 -1.57 5.34
C ARG A 161 8.46 -2.29 6.67
N GLN A 162 9.38 -1.80 7.50
CA GLN A 162 9.65 -2.39 8.81
C GLN A 162 8.41 -2.38 9.73
N TYR A 163 7.63 -1.30 9.69
CA TYR A 163 6.39 -1.21 10.45
C TYR A 163 5.35 -2.24 9.98
N GLU A 164 5.20 -2.45 8.67
CA GLU A 164 4.29 -3.46 8.11
C GLU A 164 4.73 -4.89 8.42
N GLU A 165 6.03 -5.18 8.36
CA GLU A 165 6.59 -6.47 8.77
C GLU A 165 6.31 -6.74 10.25
N SER A 166 6.48 -5.73 11.12
CA SER A 166 6.18 -5.84 12.55
C SER A 166 4.69 -6.11 12.81
N LEU A 167 3.81 -5.39 12.12
CA LEU A 167 2.36 -5.61 12.21
C LEU A 167 1.99 -7.02 11.75
N SER A 168 2.52 -7.46 10.61
CA SER A 168 2.25 -8.77 10.04
C SER A 168 2.72 -9.89 10.96
N SER A 169 3.93 -9.78 11.50
CA SER A 169 4.50 -10.72 12.47
C SER A 169 3.66 -10.81 13.75
N SER A 170 3.23 -9.67 14.30
CA SER A 170 2.37 -9.63 15.48
C SER A 170 1.01 -10.29 15.24
N LEU A 171 0.41 -10.09 14.07
CA LEU A 171 -0.86 -10.71 13.69
C LEU A 171 -0.72 -12.23 13.53
N ILE A 172 0.34 -12.70 12.86
CA ILE A 172 0.63 -14.13 12.71
C ILE A 172 0.77 -14.78 14.09
N SER A 173 1.57 -14.18 14.99
CA SER A 173 1.75 -14.69 16.35
C SER A 173 0.45 -14.76 17.14
N ALA A 174 -0.42 -13.74 17.03
CA ALA A 174 -1.72 -13.74 17.69
C ALA A 174 -2.64 -14.85 17.15
N VAL A 175 -2.65 -15.07 15.83
CA VAL A 175 -3.43 -16.13 15.17
C VAL A 175 -2.91 -17.51 15.56
N GLU A 176 -1.60 -17.73 15.59
CA GLU A 176 -0.98 -18.98 16.03
C GLU A 176 -1.36 -19.31 17.47
N LYS A 177 -1.28 -18.32 18.36
CA LYS A 177 -1.68 -18.49 19.76
C LYS A 177 -3.15 -18.85 19.89
N LEU A 178 -4.05 -18.15 19.19
CA LEU A 178 -5.47 -18.47 19.19
C LEU A 178 -5.76 -19.87 18.61
N SER A 179 -5.01 -20.28 17.57
CA SER A 179 -5.14 -21.61 16.98
C SER A 179 -4.71 -22.70 17.97
N GLN A 180 -3.65 -22.47 18.74
CA GLN A 180 -3.20 -23.40 19.79
C GLN A 180 -4.26 -23.53 20.90
N GLU A 181 -4.77 -22.40 21.40
CA GLU A 181 -5.84 -22.39 22.42
C GLU A 181 -7.11 -23.09 21.92
N PHE A 182 -7.50 -22.86 20.65
CA PHE A 182 -8.66 -23.53 20.05
C PHE A 182 -8.44 -25.05 19.91
N GLN A 183 -7.21 -25.47 19.61
CA GLN A 183 -6.86 -26.88 19.52
C GLN A 183 -6.92 -27.55 20.91
N GLN A 184 -6.34 -26.91 21.92
CA GLN A 184 -6.41 -27.37 23.31
C GLN A 184 -7.86 -27.47 23.79
N PHE A 185 -8.69 -26.46 23.52
CA PHE A 185 -10.10 -26.48 23.88
C PHE A 185 -10.87 -27.62 23.19
N ARG A 186 -10.58 -27.90 21.91
CA ARG A 186 -11.15 -29.04 21.19
C ARG A 186 -10.76 -30.37 21.82
N GLU A 187 -9.48 -30.52 22.16
CA GLU A 187 -8.96 -31.69 22.84
C GLU A 187 -9.64 -31.87 24.20
N ASP A 188 -9.70 -30.82 25.03
CA ASP A 188 -10.37 -30.81 26.33
C ASP A 188 -11.85 -31.21 26.23
N MET A 189 -12.59 -30.68 25.25
CA MET A 189 -13.97 -31.12 24.98
C MET A 189 -14.06 -32.58 24.52
N SER A 190 -13.11 -33.06 23.72
CA SER A 190 -13.09 -34.46 23.28
C SER A 190 -12.85 -35.43 24.44
N TYR A 191 -12.04 -35.04 25.43
CA TYR A 191 -11.79 -35.81 26.65
C TYR A 191 -12.90 -35.65 27.71
N SER A 192 -13.75 -34.63 27.60
CA SER A 192 -14.80 -34.30 28.58
C SER A 192 -16.22 -34.76 28.20
N LEU A 193 -16.44 -35.36 27.03
CA LEU A 193 -17.73 -35.93 26.64
C LEU A 193 -18.11 -37.07 27.62
N PRO A 194 -19.14 -36.89 28.49
CA PRO A 194 -19.66 -38.01 29.23
C PRO A 194 -20.48 -38.84 28.24
N VAL A 195 -20.06 -40.08 27.99
CA VAL A 195 -20.97 -41.10 27.47
C VAL A 195 -22.05 -41.31 28.53
N GLN A 196 -23.14 -40.55 28.45
CA GLN A 196 -24.37 -40.80 29.21
C GLN A 196 -25.59 -40.70 28.32
N THR A 197 -26.01 -41.85 27.79
CA THR A 197 -27.40 -42.32 27.76
C THR A 197 -27.39 -43.75 27.22
N SER A 198 -27.83 -44.76 27.96
CA SER A 198 -29.27 -45.00 28.14
C SER A 198 -29.56 -45.85 29.37
N ILE A 199 -30.45 -45.28 30.20
CA ILE A 199 -31.14 -45.92 31.32
C ILE A 199 -31.68 -47.29 30.88
N SER A 200 -31.25 -48.35 31.56
CA SER A 200 -31.80 -49.70 31.39
C SER A 200 -32.35 -50.22 32.72
N ALA A 201 -33.59 -50.71 32.66
CA ALA A 201 -34.29 -51.57 33.63
C ALA A 201 -35.23 -50.91 34.66
N ILE A 202 -36.40 -50.44 34.19
CA ILE A 202 -37.66 -50.69 34.92
C ILE A 202 -38.19 -52.04 34.45
N ARG A 203 -37.82 -53.11 35.16
CA ARG A 203 -38.37 -54.46 34.94
C ARG A 203 -39.79 -54.48 35.50
N SER A 204 -40.76 -54.14 34.65
CA SER A 204 -42.18 -54.40 34.91
C SER A 204 -42.37 -55.90 35.12
N LYS A 205 -42.59 -56.34 36.36
CA LYS A 205 -43.20 -57.63 36.64
C LYS A 205 -44.71 -57.48 36.42
N ARG A 206 -45.15 -57.82 35.21
CA ARG A 206 -46.56 -58.14 34.92
C ARG A 206 -47.03 -59.19 35.93
N SER A 207 -48.11 -58.85 36.62
CA SER A 207 -48.91 -59.77 37.42
C SER A 207 -49.42 -60.91 36.53
N SER A 208 -49.17 -62.13 36.98
CA SER A 208 -49.81 -63.34 36.48
C SER A 208 -51.31 -63.23 36.68
N GLY A 209 -52.06 -63.41 35.59
CA GLY A 209 -53.51 -63.30 35.61
C GLY A 209 -54.19 -64.37 36.45
N GLN A 210 -55.36 -64.02 36.99
CA GLN A 210 -56.40 -65.00 37.24
C GLN A 210 -57.79 -64.40 37.01
N LYS A 211 -58.57 -65.15 36.22
CA LYS A 211 -59.90 -64.89 35.66
C LYS A 211 -60.99 -64.55 36.69
N ARG A 212 -61.97 -63.73 36.24
CA ARG A 212 -63.44 -63.85 36.38
C ARG A 212 -64.01 -62.47 36.02
N GLY A 213 -64.99 -62.25 35.16
CA GLY A 213 -66.11 -63.04 34.68
C GLY A 213 -67.22 -62.02 34.43
N TYR A 214 -67.62 -61.82 33.18
CA TYR A 214 -68.61 -60.82 32.78
C TYR A 214 -69.98 -61.07 33.43
N ARG A 215 -70.62 -60.00 33.91
CA ARG A 215 -72.08 -59.89 33.94
C ARG A 215 -72.46 -58.42 33.89
N GLY A 216 -73.14 -58.02 32.81
CA GLY A 216 -73.63 -56.66 32.62
C GLY A 216 -74.84 -56.33 33.49
N TYR A 217 -75.23 -55.06 33.50
CA TYR A 217 -76.57 -54.57 33.14
C TYR A 217 -76.54 -53.03 33.15
N LYS A 218 -77.12 -52.44 32.10
CA LYS A 218 -77.58 -51.04 31.98
C LYS A 218 -79.04 -50.98 32.50
N PRO A 219 -79.64 -49.82 32.86
CA PRO A 219 -79.62 -48.55 32.11
C PRO A 219 -78.79 -47.44 32.74
#